data_AF-A0A523U583-F1
#
_entry.id   AF-A0A523U583-F1
#
_cell.length_a   1.000
_cell.length_b   1.000
_cell.length_c   1.000
_cell.angle_alpha   90.00
_cell.angle_beta   90.00
_cell.angle_gamma   90.00
#
_symmetry.space_group_name_H-M   'P 1'
#
loop_
_entity.id
_entity.type
_entity.pdbx_description
1 polymer ?
#
loop_
_entity_poly.entity_id
_entity_poly.type
_entity_poly.pdbx_seq_one_letter_code
_entity_poly.pdbx_strand_id
1 'polypeptide(L)'
;MRADYLIIDAHLHTYQSPEIGLQAKQGDTHTNYCGTMDELLTIMEKAGISKAVMMNMTPVVDMRDAALSKLPEALSEEQRREAEREIDLRMIGAQRVMFGSDYPWFDPIQGVQRLLKLDLTEEEKRLIFSENAIRIYEI
;
A
#
# COMPACT_ATOMS: atom_id res chain seq x y z
N MET A 1 -2.17 -21.92 22.28
CA MET A 1 -2.74 -22.87 21.31
C MET A 1 -2.50 -22.25 19.94
N ARG A 2 -1.60 -22.78 19.11
CA ARG A 2 -1.55 -22.37 17.70
C ARG A 2 -2.69 -23.12 17.02
N ALA A 3 -3.62 -22.39 16.43
CA ALA A 3 -4.65 -23.01 15.60
C ALA A 3 -3.96 -23.64 14.38
N ASP A 4 -4.39 -24.83 13.95
CA ASP A 4 -3.89 -25.50 12.73
C ASP A 4 -4.43 -24.86 11.43
N TYR A 5 -4.92 -23.63 11.52
CA TYR A 5 -5.51 -22.89 10.40
C TYR A 5 -4.59 -21.75 9.96
N LEU A 6 -4.49 -21.56 8.65
CA LEU A 6 -3.87 -20.37 8.08
C LEU A 6 -4.80 -19.17 8.30
N ILE A 7 -4.40 -18.21 9.14
CA ILE A 7 -5.18 -17.00 9.40
C ILE A 7 -4.69 -15.88 8.49
N ILE A 8 -5.58 -15.33 7.68
CA ILE A 8 -5.32 -14.17 6.83
C ILE A 8 -6.26 -13.05 7.24
N ASP A 9 -5.69 -11.90 7.62
CA ASP A 9 -6.46 -10.68 7.85
C ASP A 9 -6.69 -9.98 6.51
N ALA A 10 -7.93 -9.95 6.04
CA ALA A 10 -8.27 -9.40 4.73
C ALA A 10 -8.40 -7.87 4.73
N HIS A 11 -8.38 -7.21 5.89
CA HIS A 11 -8.59 -5.76 5.96
C HIS A 11 -7.99 -5.14 7.22
N LEU A 12 -6.93 -4.36 7.04
CA LEU A 12 -6.42 -3.49 8.09
C LEU A 12 -5.85 -2.18 7.54
N HIS A 13 -5.66 -1.22 8.45
CA HIS A 13 -4.98 0.03 8.17
C HIS A 13 -3.72 0.15 9.04
N THR A 14 -2.65 0.69 8.47
CA THR A 14 -1.43 1.02 9.23
C THR A 14 -0.96 2.43 8.96
N TYR A 15 -0.22 2.98 9.92
CA TYR A 15 0.23 4.35 9.88
C TYR A 15 1.71 4.44 10.23
N GLN A 16 2.37 5.48 9.71
CA GLN A 16 3.80 5.69 9.89
C GLN A 16 4.19 5.96 11.36
N SER A 17 3.29 6.56 12.13
CA SER A 17 3.52 6.87 13.54
C SER A 17 2.26 6.66 14.38
N PRO A 18 2.41 6.46 15.71
CA PRO A 18 1.28 6.35 16.62
C PRO A 18 0.35 7.56 16.58
N GLU A 19 0.91 8.77 16.45
CA GLU A 19 0.14 10.01 16.42
C GLU A 19 -0.80 10.05 15.22
N ILE A 20 -0.30 9.68 14.04
CA ILE A 20 -1.10 9.64 12.80
C ILE A 20 -2.22 8.62 12.93
N GLY A 21 -1.93 7.41 13.45
CA GLY A 21 -2.94 6.38 13.58
C GLY A 21 -4.00 6.69 14.65
N LEU A 22 -3.61 7.28 15.78
CA LEU A 22 -4.55 7.77 16.78
C LEU A 22 -5.43 8.91 16.24
N GLN A 23 -4.87 9.82 15.42
CA GLN A 23 -5.63 10.84 14.72
C GLN A 23 -6.62 10.22 13.73
N ALA A 24 -6.20 9.21 12.96
CA ALA A 24 -7.04 8.53 11.98
C ALA A 24 -8.21 7.77 12.63
N LYS A 25 -8.04 7.31 13.88
CA LYS A 25 -9.12 6.73 14.68
C LYS A 25 -10.21 7.72 15.10
N GLN A 26 -10.00 9.03 14.91
CA GLN A 26 -10.99 10.09 15.22
C GLN A 26 -11.59 10.00 16.63
N GLY A 27 -10.79 9.56 17.62
CA GLY A 27 -11.24 9.37 19.00
C GLY A 27 -11.93 8.03 19.29
N ASP A 28 -11.92 7.09 18.35
CA ASP A 28 -12.36 5.71 18.61
C ASP A 28 -11.46 5.03 19.66
N THR A 29 -12.09 4.57 20.75
CA THR A 29 -11.45 3.92 21.90
C THR A 29 -11.80 2.43 22.05
N HIS A 30 -12.35 1.76 21.03
CA HIS A 30 -12.63 0.31 21.10
C HIS A 30 -11.37 -0.52 21.38
N THR A 31 -10.19 -0.01 20.98
CA THR A 31 -8.89 -0.60 21.27
C THR A 31 -7.87 0.46 21.66
N ASN A 32 -6.84 0.05 22.42
CA ASN A 32 -5.69 0.89 22.76
C ASN A 32 -4.59 0.87 21.67
N TYR A 33 -4.84 0.25 20.52
CA TYR A 33 -3.87 0.17 19.44
C TYR A 33 -3.76 1.50 18.69
N CYS A 34 -2.55 1.83 18.29
CA CYS A 34 -2.19 3.03 17.55
C CYS A 34 -2.01 2.78 16.05
N GLY A 35 -1.90 1.52 15.62
CA GLY A 35 -1.92 1.14 14.21
C GLY A 35 -0.57 1.25 13.48
N THR A 36 0.56 1.16 14.19
CA THR A 36 1.89 1.11 13.54
C THR A 36 2.22 -0.29 13.03
N MET A 37 3.18 -0.38 12.09
CA MET A 37 3.66 -1.67 11.59
C MET A 37 4.27 -2.55 12.68
N ASP A 38 5.06 -1.99 13.60
CA ASP A 38 5.71 -2.75 14.67
C ASP A 38 4.68 -3.33 15.66
N GLU A 39 3.65 -2.55 15.98
CA GLU A 39 2.53 -3.00 16.80
C GLU A 39 1.77 -4.13 16.09
N LEU A 40 1.47 -3.96 14.80
CA LEU A 40 0.80 -4.98 13.99
C LEU A 40 1.58 -6.30 13.94
N LEU A 41 2.89 -6.26 13.67
CA LEU A 41 3.72 -7.47 13.60
C LEU A 41 3.69 -8.26 14.91
N THR A 42 3.75 -7.54 16.05
CA THR A 42 3.62 -8.14 17.39
C THR A 42 2.25 -8.78 17.60
N ILE A 43 1.18 -8.14 17.15
CA ILE A 43 -0.20 -8.68 17.24
C ILE A 43 -0.33 -9.92 16.36
N MET A 44 0.15 -9.86 15.12
CA MET A 44 0.09 -10.99 14.18
C MET A 44 0.79 -12.22 14.74
N GLU A 45 1.99 -12.04 15.33
CA GLU A 45 2.73 -13.14 15.97
C GLU A 45 1.94 -13.77 17.12
N LYS A 46 1.38 -12.95 18.02
CA LYS A 46 0.60 -13.41 19.18
C LYS A 46 -0.70 -14.09 18.79
N ALA A 47 -1.39 -13.57 17.78
CA ALA A 47 -2.68 -14.08 17.30
C ALA A 47 -2.54 -15.27 16.32
N GLY A 48 -1.35 -15.50 15.78
CA GLY A 48 -1.12 -16.49 14.72
C GLY A 48 -1.62 -16.04 13.34
N ILE A 49 -1.75 -14.73 13.10
CA ILE A 49 -2.08 -14.19 11.78
C ILE A 49 -0.86 -14.34 10.87
N SER A 50 -1.05 -15.04 9.76
CA SER A 50 0.03 -15.40 8.83
C SER A 50 0.27 -14.37 7.74
N LYS A 51 -0.81 -13.73 7.26
CA LYS A 51 -0.76 -12.67 6.25
C LYS A 51 -1.83 -11.63 6.54
N ALA A 52 -1.61 -10.41 6.09
CA ALA A 52 -2.58 -9.35 6.18
C ALA A 52 -2.62 -8.49 4.91
N VAL A 53 -3.79 -7.93 4.61
CA VAL A 53 -3.99 -7.00 3.49
C VAL A 53 -4.17 -5.60 4.04
N MET A 54 -3.24 -4.71 3.68
CA MET A 54 -3.26 -3.31 4.07
C MET A 54 -4.11 -2.49 3.09
N MET A 55 -5.19 -1.90 3.59
CA MET A 55 -6.12 -1.03 2.86
C MET A 55 -5.81 0.44 3.14
N ASN A 56 -4.55 0.84 3.00
CA ASN A 56 -4.13 2.21 3.29
C ASN A 56 -4.48 3.15 2.12
N MET A 57 -5.07 4.31 2.45
CA MET A 57 -5.03 5.47 1.56
C MET A 57 -3.59 5.99 1.49
N THR A 58 -2.85 5.53 0.49
CA THR A 58 -1.46 5.96 0.29
C THR A 58 -1.44 6.94 -0.88
N PRO A 59 -1.07 8.22 -0.67
CA PRO A 59 -0.99 9.20 -1.75
C PRO A 59 0.31 8.98 -2.55
N VAL A 60 0.43 7.81 -3.20
CA VAL A 60 1.66 7.35 -3.88
C VAL A 60 2.13 8.37 -4.91
N VAL A 61 1.20 9.01 -5.63
CA VAL A 61 1.51 10.06 -6.61
C VAL A 61 2.12 11.28 -5.92
N ASP A 62 1.45 11.83 -4.90
CA ASP A 62 1.96 13.01 -4.19
C ASP A 62 3.31 12.72 -3.52
N MET A 63 3.47 11.51 -2.97
CA MET A 63 4.74 11.05 -2.39
C MET A 63 5.84 10.94 -3.43
N ARG A 64 5.53 10.42 -4.62
CA ARG A 64 6.45 10.33 -5.74
C ARG A 64 6.84 11.72 -6.23
N ASP A 65 5.88 12.60 -6.48
CA ASP A 65 6.13 13.98 -6.93
C ASP A 65 6.97 14.76 -5.91
N ALA A 66 6.66 14.61 -4.62
CA ALA A 66 7.45 15.19 -3.53
C ALA A 66 8.87 14.59 -3.43
N ALA A 67 9.08 13.33 -3.83
CA ALA A 67 10.40 12.72 -3.89
C ALA A 67 11.19 13.19 -5.12
N LEU A 68 10.55 13.26 -6.29
CA LEU A 68 11.14 13.73 -7.54
C LEU A 68 11.56 15.19 -7.48
N SER A 69 10.75 16.05 -6.84
CA SER A 69 11.08 17.47 -6.65
C SER A 69 12.31 17.72 -5.78
N LYS A 70 12.78 16.71 -5.04
CA LYS A 70 14.01 16.77 -4.22
C LYS A 70 15.25 16.30 -4.97
N LEU A 71 15.13 15.79 -6.20
CA LEU A 71 16.29 15.37 -6.99
C LEU A 71 17.15 16.58 -7.39
N PRO A 72 18.49 16.50 -7.33
CA PRO A 72 19.35 17.57 -7.82
C PRO A 72 19.13 17.86 -9.31
N GLU A 73 19.11 19.14 -9.69
CA GLU A 73 18.96 19.55 -11.09
C GLU A 73 20.16 19.15 -11.97
N ALA A 74 21.34 19.00 -11.37
CA ALA A 74 22.61 18.74 -12.06
C ALA A 74 22.88 17.26 -12.41
N LEU A 75 21.89 16.37 -12.24
CA LEU A 75 22.05 14.95 -12.59
C LEU A 75 22.16 14.76 -14.10
N SER A 76 23.03 13.85 -14.54
CA SER A 76 22.97 13.35 -15.92
C SER A 76 21.65 12.61 -16.16
N GLU A 77 21.28 12.44 -17.43
CA GLU A 77 20.05 11.74 -17.80
C GLU A 77 20.03 10.29 -17.26
N GLU A 78 21.19 9.62 -17.26
CA GLU A 78 21.33 8.27 -16.70
C GLU A 78 21.19 8.25 -15.18
N GLN A 79 21.84 9.19 -14.48
CA GLN A 79 21.73 9.31 -13.03
C GLN A 79 20.30 9.65 -12.59
N ARG A 80 19.60 10.47 -13.37
CA ARG A 80 18.21 10.83 -13.12
C ARG A 80 17.30 9.62 -13.24
N ARG A 81 17.42 8.83 -14.32
CA ARG A 81 16.65 7.59 -14.52
C ARG A 81 16.85 6.60 -13.37
N GLU A 82 18.07 6.45 -12.89
CA GLU A 82 18.36 5.56 -11.77
C GLU A 82 17.72 6.06 -10.46
N ALA A 83 17.79 7.37 -10.20
CA ALA A 83 17.19 7.96 -9.01
C ALA A 83 15.64 7.88 -9.02
N GLU A 84 15.02 8.05 -10.19
CA GLU A 84 13.58 7.84 -10.39
C GLU A 84 13.19 6.39 -10.10
N ARG A 85 13.94 5.42 -10.62
CA ARG A 85 13.74 3.99 -10.37
C ARG A 85 13.83 3.64 -8.87
N GLU A 86 14.81 4.21 -8.17
CA GLU A 86 14.95 4.03 -6.72
C GLU A 86 13.79 4.62 -5.92
N ILE A 87 13.26 5.78 -6.34
CA ILE A 87 12.06 6.38 -5.75
C ILE A 87 10.87 5.43 -5.94
N ASP A 88 10.67 4.92 -7.16
CA ASP A 88 9.56 4.04 -7.50
C ASP A 88 9.62 2.71 -6.73
N LEU A 89 10.81 2.13 -6.56
CA LEU A 89 11.02 0.94 -5.74
C LEU A 89 10.67 1.17 -4.27
N ARG A 90 10.95 2.37 -3.74
CA ARG A 90 10.65 2.73 -2.34
C ARG A 90 9.17 3.03 -2.11
N MET A 91 8.40 3.31 -3.16
CA MET A 91 6.99 3.68 -3.01
C MET A 91 6.04 2.53 -2.68
N ILE A 92 6.47 1.25 -2.76
CA ILE A 92 5.82 -0.04 -2.37
C ILE A 92 6.04 -1.10 -3.47
N GLY A 93 6.17 -0.66 -4.73
CA GLY A 93 6.34 -1.50 -5.92
C GLY A 93 5.03 -2.13 -6.40
N ALA A 94 4.76 -2.10 -7.70
CA ALA A 94 3.50 -2.57 -8.30
C ALA A 94 3.17 -4.03 -7.95
N GLN A 95 4.17 -4.89 -7.74
CA GLN A 95 4.03 -6.29 -7.34
C GLN A 95 3.45 -6.52 -5.94
N ARG A 96 3.19 -5.46 -5.16
CA ARG A 96 2.61 -5.55 -3.81
C ARG A 96 1.25 -4.83 -3.70
N VAL A 97 0.73 -4.30 -4.81
CA VAL A 97 -0.47 -3.47 -4.84
C VAL A 97 -1.56 -4.16 -5.65
N MET A 98 -2.80 -4.15 -5.15
CA MET A 98 -3.97 -4.58 -5.90
C MET A 98 -4.96 -3.43 -6.05
N PHE A 99 -5.66 -3.37 -7.16
CA PHE A 99 -6.79 -2.45 -7.34
C PHE A 99 -7.91 -2.81 -6.37
N GLY A 100 -8.37 -1.82 -5.60
CA GLY A 100 -9.56 -1.90 -4.75
C GLY A 100 -10.33 -0.60 -4.86
N SER A 101 -11.63 -0.67 -5.15
CA SER A 101 -12.45 0.53 -5.39
C SER A 101 -13.01 1.16 -4.12
N ASP A 102 -13.21 0.38 -3.05
CA ASP A 102 -13.94 0.81 -1.84
C ASP A 102 -15.35 1.37 -2.17
N TYR A 103 -16.07 0.66 -3.04
CA TYR A 103 -17.49 0.92 -3.32
C TYR A 103 -18.34 0.57 -2.08
N PRO A 104 -19.31 1.42 -1.66
CA PRO A 104 -19.94 2.50 -2.40
C PRO A 104 -19.34 3.90 -2.16
N TRP A 105 -18.25 4.01 -1.42
CA TRP A 105 -17.65 5.31 -1.08
C TRP A 105 -16.95 5.95 -2.27
N PHE A 106 -16.43 5.15 -3.21
CA PHE A 106 -15.88 5.63 -4.47
C PHE A 106 -16.48 4.94 -5.70
N ASP A 107 -16.46 5.67 -6.81
CA ASP A 107 -16.91 5.20 -8.13
C ASP A 107 -15.84 4.28 -8.75
N PRO A 108 -16.12 2.97 -8.92
CA PRO A 108 -15.15 2.03 -9.49
C PRO A 108 -14.77 2.37 -10.93
N ILE A 109 -15.66 3.00 -11.71
CA ILE A 109 -15.37 3.40 -13.09
C ILE A 109 -14.30 4.49 -13.09
N GLN A 110 -14.45 5.49 -12.23
CA GLN A 110 -13.43 6.53 -12.06
C GLN A 110 -12.12 5.97 -11.52
N GLY A 111 -12.18 5.00 -10.59
CA GLY A 111 -10.99 4.31 -10.08
C GLY A 111 -10.17 3.66 -11.20
N VAL A 112 -10.83 2.87 -12.06
CA VAL A 112 -10.18 2.23 -13.23
C VAL A 112 -9.63 3.28 -14.19
N GLN A 113 -10.42 4.30 -14.53
CA GLN A 113 -9.99 5.34 -15.46
C GLN A 113 -8.79 6.14 -14.94
N ARG A 114 -8.71 6.39 -13.63
CA ARG A 114 -7.55 7.05 -13.01
C ARG A 114 -6.31 6.18 -13.15
N LEU A 115 -6.40 4.90 -12.81
CA LEU A 115 -5.26 3.97 -12.89
C LEU A 115 -4.74 3.81 -14.32
N LEU A 116 -5.64 3.74 -15.32
CA LEU A 116 -5.27 3.67 -16.73
C LEU A 116 -4.50 4.91 -17.24
N LYS A 117 -4.76 6.08 -16.63
CA LYS A 117 -4.10 7.35 -16.99
C LYS A 117 -2.76 7.56 -16.29
N LEU A 118 -2.42 6.72 -15.30
CA LEU A 118 -1.12 6.80 -14.64
C LEU A 118 -0.01 6.41 -15.60
N ASP A 119 1.15 7.04 -15.44
CA ASP A 119 2.39 6.71 -16.15
C ASP A 119 3.02 5.42 -15.59
N LEU A 120 2.27 4.33 -15.75
CA LEU A 120 2.67 2.96 -15.41
C LEU A 120 2.84 2.16 -16.69
N THR A 121 3.82 1.28 -16.71
CA THR A 121 3.98 0.30 -17.78
C THR A 121 2.78 -0.64 -17.84
N GLU A 122 2.57 -1.26 -19.00
CA GLU A 122 1.51 -2.26 -19.16
C GLU A 122 1.70 -3.48 -18.24
N GLU A 123 2.94 -3.80 -17.87
CA GLU A 123 3.24 -4.83 -16.87
C GLU A 123 2.77 -4.42 -15.47
N GLU A 124 3.08 -3.21 -15.04
CA GLU A 124 2.64 -2.69 -13.74
C GLU A 124 1.12 -2.59 -13.64
N LYS A 125 0.45 -2.18 -14.71
CA LYS A 125 -1.03 -2.16 -14.76
C LYS A 125 -1.60 -3.56 -14.63
N ARG A 126 -1.04 -4.57 -15.31
CA ARG A 126 -1.49 -5.97 -15.17
C ARG A 126 -1.28 -6.49 -13.75
N LEU A 127 -0.12 -6.21 -13.14
CA LEU A 127 0.16 -6.53 -11.75
C LEU A 127 -0.92 -5.96 -10.81
N ILE A 128 -1.23 -4.67 -10.94
CA ILE A 128 -2.17 -3.99 -10.04
C ILE A 128 -3.62 -4.40 -10.30
N PHE A 129 -4.05 -4.51 -11.57
CA PHE A 129 -5.44 -4.84 -11.89
C PHE A 129 -5.80 -6.30 -11.62
N SER A 130 -4.89 -7.25 -11.83
CA SER A 130 -5.25 -8.67 -11.77
C SER A 130 -4.15 -9.63 -11.30
N GLU A 131 -2.92 -9.55 -11.82
CA GLU A 131 -1.93 -10.61 -11.63
C GLU A 131 -1.51 -10.78 -10.16
N ASN A 132 -1.45 -9.70 -9.38
CA ASN A 132 -1.22 -9.81 -7.94
C ASN A 132 -2.38 -10.50 -7.21
N ALA A 133 -3.62 -10.22 -7.59
CA ALA A 133 -4.80 -10.84 -6.99
C ALA A 133 -4.85 -12.34 -7.33
N ILE A 134 -4.58 -12.70 -8.58
CA ILE A 134 -4.45 -14.10 -9.03
C ILE A 134 -3.37 -14.82 -8.22
N ARG A 135 -2.19 -14.22 -8.08
CA ARG A 135 -1.08 -14.82 -7.32
C ARG A 135 -1.40 -14.99 -5.83
N ILE A 136 -2.13 -14.04 -5.23
CA ILE A 136 -2.43 -14.03 -3.79
C ILE A 136 -3.62 -14.94 -3.45
N TYR A 137 -4.66 -14.90 -4.26
CA TYR A 137 -5.90 -15.66 -4.04
C TYR A 137 -5.93 -17.02 -4.74
N GLU A 138 -4.93 -17.32 -5.58
CA GLU A 138 -4.82 -18.57 -6.34
C GLU A 138 -6.06 -18.85 -7.24
N ILE A 139 -6.54 -17.81 -7.93
CA ILE A 139 -7.73 -17.85 -8.82
C ILE A 139 -7.40 -17.89 -10.30
#